data_AF-K9LC49-F1
#
_entry.id   AF-K9LC49-F1
#
_cell.length_a   1.000
_cell.length_b   1.000
_cell.length_c   1.000
_cell.angle_alpha   90.00
_cell.angle_beta   90.00
_cell.angle_gamma   90.00
#
_symmetry.space_group_name_H-M   'P 1'
#
loop_
_entity.id
_entity.type
_entity.pdbx_description
1 polymer ?
#
loop_
_entity_poly.entity_id
_entity_poly.type
_entity_poly.pdbx_seq_one_letter_code
_entity_poly.pdbx_strand_id
1 'polypeptide(L)'
;CANFTTDVIATTAFGVKANSLVDPNAEFRALGRKQLDFTLGRAIQFLIAFFYPKWTTTLRVKILVPEFETFIRGTIEHVMALREESKATRNDLIDVLV
;
A
#
# COMPACT_ATOMS: atom_id res chain seq x y z
N CYS A 1 -12.64 -2.65 13.74
CA CYS A 1 -11.90 -1.40 13.40
C CYS A 1 -11.00 -1.54 12.18
N ALA A 2 -10.16 -2.58 12.07
CA ALA A 2 -9.18 -2.69 10.97
C ALA A 2 -9.79 -2.61 9.55
N ASN A 3 -10.92 -3.25 9.30
CA ASN A 3 -11.58 -3.22 7.98
C ASN A 3 -12.08 -1.81 7.63
N PHE A 4 -12.69 -1.11 8.59
CA PHE A 4 -13.11 0.28 8.40
C PHE A 4 -11.92 1.18 8.07
N THR A 5 -10.82 1.09 8.83
CA THR A 5 -9.62 1.90 8.57
C THR A 5 -8.99 1.58 7.22
N THR A 6 -9.03 0.32 6.79
CA THR A 6 -8.56 -0.08 5.45
C THR A 6 -9.43 0.53 4.35
N ASP A 7 -10.75 0.53 4.50
CA ASP A 7 -11.65 1.14 3.51
C ASP A 7 -11.51 2.66 3.46
N VAL A 8 -11.31 3.30 4.62
CA VAL A 8 -11.06 4.74 4.69
C VAL A 8 -9.78 5.09 3.94
N ILE A 9 -8.64 4.46 4.25
CA ILE A 9 -7.36 4.79 3.60
C ILE A 9 -7.38 4.45 2.10
N ALA A 10 -8.00 3.34 1.69
CA ALA A 10 -8.14 2.98 0.29
C ALA A 10 -8.92 4.06 -0.49
N THR A 11 -9.98 4.58 0.11
CA THR A 11 -10.85 5.57 -0.53
C THR A 11 -10.21 6.96 -0.57
N THR A 12 -9.52 7.37 0.50
CA THR A 12 -9.00 8.75 0.63
C THR A 12 -7.58 8.93 0.10
N ALA A 13 -6.73 7.90 0.15
CA ALA A 13 -5.35 8.01 -0.33
C ALA A 13 -5.16 7.40 -1.73
N PHE A 14 -5.93 6.36 -2.07
CA PHE A 14 -5.74 5.63 -3.33
C PHE A 14 -6.90 5.81 -4.30
N GLY A 15 -7.97 6.51 -3.91
CA GLY A 15 -9.14 6.70 -4.77
C GLY A 15 -9.93 5.41 -5.07
N VAL A 16 -9.63 4.29 -4.40
CA VAL A 16 -10.25 2.98 -4.68
C VAL A 16 -11.19 2.51 -3.57
N LYS A 17 -12.18 1.69 -3.94
CA LYS A 17 -13.06 1.02 -2.98
C LYS A 17 -12.48 -0.34 -2.62
N ALA A 18 -11.89 -0.47 -1.43
CA ALA A 18 -11.35 -1.74 -0.97
C ALA A 18 -12.45 -2.75 -0.55
N ASN A 19 -13.66 -2.30 -0.20
CA ASN A 19 -14.79 -3.16 0.20
C ASN A 19 -14.50 -4.14 1.36
N SER A 20 -13.55 -3.80 2.22
CA SER A 20 -13.10 -4.58 3.38
C SER A 20 -14.19 -4.75 4.45
N LEU A 21 -15.18 -3.83 4.48
CA LEU A 21 -16.35 -3.95 5.35
C LEU A 21 -17.32 -5.05 4.90
N VAL A 22 -17.42 -5.29 3.59
CA VAL A 22 -18.29 -6.32 3.02
C VAL A 22 -17.58 -7.66 2.96
N ASP A 23 -16.34 -7.66 2.46
CA ASP A 23 -15.49 -8.83 2.38
C ASP A 23 -14.21 -8.62 3.22
N PRO A 24 -14.10 -9.26 4.39
CA PRO A 24 -12.89 -9.22 5.20
C PRO A 24 -11.63 -9.72 4.48
N ASN A 25 -11.77 -10.47 3.38
CA ASN A 25 -10.68 -11.00 2.57
C ASN A 25 -10.49 -10.23 1.25
N ALA A 26 -11.11 -9.06 1.11
CA ALA A 26 -10.87 -8.18 -0.01
C ALA A 26 -9.35 -7.95 -0.20
N GLU A 27 -8.92 -7.91 -1.46
CA GLU A 27 -7.51 -7.98 -1.84
C GLU A 27 -6.64 -6.95 -1.11
N PHE A 28 -7.07 -5.69 -1.07
CA PHE A 28 -6.37 -4.59 -0.38
C PHE A 28 -6.16 -4.92 1.11
N ARG A 29 -7.18 -5.48 1.77
CA ARG A 29 -7.12 -5.86 3.18
C ARG A 29 -6.25 -7.09 3.40
N ALA A 30 -6.36 -8.10 2.54
CA ALA A 30 -5.59 -9.33 2.62
C ALA A 30 -4.09 -9.08 2.43
N LEU A 31 -3.71 -8.34 1.39
CA LEU A 31 -2.32 -7.97 1.14
C LEU A 31 -1.78 -7.01 2.21
N GLY A 32 -2.61 -6.08 2.70
CA GLY A 32 -2.28 -5.22 3.83
C GLY A 32 -2.00 -6.02 5.12
N ARG A 33 -2.76 -7.09 5.41
CA ARG A 33 -2.44 -8.01 6.52
C ARG A 33 -1.09 -8.67 6.32
N LYS A 34 -0.85 -9.24 5.14
CA LYS A 34 0.42 -9.90 4.81
C LYS A 34 1.61 -8.93 4.91
N GLN A 35 1.42 -7.66 4.55
CA GLN A 35 2.41 -6.60 4.72
C GLN A 35 2.70 -6.29 6.21
N LEU A 36 1.69 -6.36 7.08
CA LEU A 36 1.85 -6.09 8.52
C LEU A 36 2.19 -7.35 9.33
N ASP A 37 2.21 -8.52 8.70
CA ASP A 37 2.47 -9.78 9.36
C ASP A 37 3.91 -9.84 9.88
N PHE A 38 4.05 -10.23 11.14
CA PHE A 38 5.33 -10.21 11.83
C PHE A 38 6.09 -11.51 11.55
N THR A 39 7.28 -11.38 10.98
CA THR A 39 8.23 -12.49 10.86
C THR A 39 9.61 -12.05 11.31
N LEU A 40 10.42 -12.97 11.84
CA LEU A 40 11.78 -12.65 12.30
C LEU A 40 12.63 -12.03 11.20
N GLY A 41 12.51 -12.52 9.96
CA GLY A 41 13.21 -11.95 8.80
C GLY A 41 12.80 -10.50 8.52
N ARG A 42 11.52 -10.16 8.68
CA ARG A 42 11.04 -8.78 8.55
C ARG A 42 11.48 -7.90 9.71
N ALA A 43 11.45 -8.42 10.94
CA ALA A 43 11.94 -7.71 12.10
C ALA A 43 13.41 -7.30 11.93
N ILE A 44 14.25 -8.20 11.42
CA ILE A 44 15.66 -7.91 11.10
C ILE A 44 15.76 -6.86 9.99
N GLN A 45 14.96 -6.97 8.93
CA GLN A 45 14.94 -5.97 7.86
C GLN A 45 14.55 -4.58 8.38
N PHE A 46 13.53 -4.48 9.23
CA PHE A 46 13.14 -3.23 9.89
C PHE A 46 14.22 -2.71 10.85
N LEU A 47 14.88 -3.59 11.60
CA LEU A 47 15.99 -3.24 12.48
C LEU A 47 17.15 -2.62 11.68
N ILE A 48 17.54 -3.26 10.57
CA ILE A 48 18.60 -2.75 9.68
C ILE A 48 18.16 -1.41 9.07
N ALA A 49 16.92 -1.30 8.58
CA ALA A 49 16.41 -0.06 8.01
C ALA A 49 16.44 1.11 9.01
N PHE A 50 16.11 0.84 10.28
CA PHE A 50 16.02 1.87 11.31
C PHE A 50 17.38 2.24 11.91
N PHE A 51 18.21 1.26 12.27
CA PHE A 51 19.47 1.49 13.00
C PHE A 51 20.70 1.55 12.09
N TYR A 52 20.68 0.90 10.92
CA TYR A 52 21.80 0.81 9.99
C TYR A 52 21.38 1.16 8.55
N PRO A 53 20.82 2.36 8.30
CA PRO A 53 20.25 2.73 7.00
C PRO A 53 21.26 2.63 5.85
N LYS A 54 22.55 2.87 6.09
CA LYS A 54 23.63 2.73 5.08
C LYS A 54 23.78 1.31 4.52
N TRP A 55 23.30 0.30 5.25
CA TRP A 55 23.42 -1.11 4.86
C TRP A 55 22.20 -1.63 4.09
N THR A 56 21.12 -0.85 4.03
CA THR A 56 19.86 -1.24 3.37
C THR A 56 20.05 -1.59 1.89
N THR A 57 20.84 -0.78 1.16
CA THR A 57 21.15 -1.03 -0.26
C THR A 57 21.99 -2.29 -0.45
N THR A 58 23.02 -2.48 0.37
CA THR A 58 23.92 -3.63 0.28
C THR A 58 23.21 -4.94 0.60
N LEU A 59 22.37 -4.93 1.64
CA LEU A 59 21.60 -6.11 2.09
C LEU A 59 20.26 -6.27 1.37
N ARG A 60 19.94 -5.38 0.41
CA ARG A 60 18.68 -5.38 -0.36
C ARG A 60 17.45 -5.45 0.54
N VAL A 61 17.46 -4.67 1.63
CA VAL A 61 16.35 -4.61 2.59
C VAL A 61 15.09 -4.13 1.89
N LYS A 62 14.00 -4.89 2.00
CA LYS A 62 12.69 -4.54 1.43
C LYS A 62 11.69 -4.25 2.54
N ILE A 63 11.17 -3.02 2.54
CA ILE A 63 10.14 -2.59 3.51
C ILE A 63 8.79 -3.21 3.16
N LEU A 64 8.45 -3.24 1.87
CA LEU A 64 7.22 -3.82 1.35
C LEU A 64 7.47 -5.27 0.90
N VAL A 65 6.51 -6.15 1.15
CA VAL A 65 6.52 -7.48 0.52
C VAL A 65 6.29 -7.33 -0.97
N PRO A 66 6.96 -8.14 -1.81
CA PRO A 66 6.87 -8.01 -3.26
C PRO A 66 5.43 -7.97 -3.78
N GLU A 67 4.54 -8.80 -3.24
CA GLU A 67 3.15 -8.86 -3.69
C GLU A 67 2.38 -7.57 -3.37
N PHE A 68 2.63 -6.98 -2.19
CA PHE A 68 2.00 -5.73 -1.80
C PHE A 68 2.59 -4.54 -2.58
N GLU A 69 3.89 -4.57 -2.86
CA GLU A 69 4.55 -3.57 -3.69
C GLU A 69 3.95 -3.55 -5.11
N THR A 70 3.85 -4.70 -5.76
CA THR A 70 3.26 -4.82 -7.10
C THR A 70 1.81 -4.38 -7.11
N PHE A 71 1.02 -4.79 -6.11
CA PHE A 71 -0.38 -4.42 -5.99
C PHE A 71 -0.59 -2.90 -5.84
N ILE A 72 0.11 -2.26 -4.91
CA ILE A 72 -0.02 -0.82 -4.68
C ILE A 72 0.46 -0.03 -5.89
N ARG A 73 1.59 -0.43 -6.50
CA ARG A 73 2.10 0.21 -7.72
C ARG A 73 1.08 0.14 -8.85
N GLY A 74 0.56 -1.05 -9.15
CA GLY A 74 -0.44 -1.23 -10.21
C GLY A 74 -1.74 -0.49 -9.91
N THR A 75 -2.15 -0.42 -8.64
CA THR A 75 -3.33 0.35 -8.22
C THR A 75 -3.14 1.84 -8.49
N ILE A 76 -2.01 2.42 -8.07
CA ILE A 76 -1.71 3.84 -8.30
C ILE A 76 -1.64 4.14 -9.80
N GLU A 77 -0.89 3.34 -10.56
CA GLU A 77 -0.76 3.51 -12.02
C GLU A 77 -2.12 3.47 -12.72
N HIS A 78 -2.99 2.51 -12.35
CA HIS A 78 -4.33 2.41 -12.90
C HIS A 78 -5.20 3.62 -12.57
N VAL A 79 -5.19 4.07 -11.31
CA VAL A 79 -6.03 5.20 -10.89
C VAL A 79 -5.53 6.51 -11.50
N MET A 80 -4.22 6.73 -11.59
CA MET A 80 -3.64 7.89 -12.26
C MET A 80 -4.03 7.92 -13.75
N ALA A 81 -3.91 6.80 -14.47
CA ALA A 81 -4.28 6.73 -15.89
C ALA A 81 -5.78 7.04 -16.10
N LEU A 82 -6.66 6.45 -15.29
CA LEU A 82 -8.10 6.77 -15.30
C LEU A 82 -8.36 8.26 -15.04
N ARG A 83 -7.50 8.89 -14.24
CA ARG A 83 -7.63 10.30 -13.87
C ARG A 83 -7.26 11.24 -15.01
N GLU A 84 -6.12 10.98 -15.62
CA GLU A 84 -5.63 11.73 -16.78
C GLU A 84 -6.62 11.65 -17.94
N GLU A 85 -7.23 10.48 -18.17
CA GLU A 85 -8.25 10.29 -19.20
C GLU A 85 -9.57 10.99 -18.88
N SER A 86 -10.08 10.82 -17.66
CA SER A 86 -11.41 11.33 -17.28
C SER A 86 -11.45 12.83 -16.97
N LYS A 87 -10.29 13.44 -16.62
CA LYS A 87 -10.17 14.82 -16.09
C LYS A 87 -11.08 15.11 -14.88
N ALA A 88 -11.60 14.08 -14.24
CA ALA A 88 -12.43 14.22 -13.06
C ALA A 88 -11.57 14.54 -11.84
N THR A 89 -12.11 15.30 -10.88
CA THR A 89 -11.46 15.60 -9.59
C THR A 89 -12.27 15.03 -8.41
N ARG A 90 -11.60 14.71 -7.30
CA ARG A 90 -12.13 13.96 -6.13
C ARG A 90 -11.43 14.40 -4.83
N ASN A 91 -10.36 15.18 -4.95
CA ASN A 91 -9.58 15.76 -3.87
C ASN A 91 -8.99 14.68 -2.95
N ASP A 92 -8.45 13.62 -3.53
CA ASP A 92 -7.68 12.57 -2.83
C ASP A 92 -6.17 12.75 -3.07
N LEU A 93 -5.35 11.88 -2.47
CA LEU A 93 -3.90 11.99 -2.62
C LEU A 93 -3.43 11.77 -4.08
N ILE A 94 -4.19 11.02 -4.89
CA ILE A 94 -3.84 10.80 -6.30
C ILE A 94 -3.94 12.12 -7.08
N ASP A 95 -4.93 12.96 -6.78
CA ASP A 95 -5.07 14.30 -7.39
C ASP A 95 -3.89 15.24 -7.07
N VAL A 96 -3.08 14.95 -6.05
CA VAL A 96 -1.85 15.72 -5.74
C VAL A 96 -0.65 15.22 -6.59
N LEU A 97 -0.72 13.97 -7.07
CA LEU A 97 0.35 13.32 -7.81
C LEU A 97 0.18 13.43 -9.34
N VAL A 98 -1.02 13.71 -9.82
CA VAL A 98 -1.40 13.93 -11.24
C VAL A 98 -1.40 15.42 -11.59
#